data_AF-A0A1Y3WJI4-F1
#
_entry.id   AF-A0A1Y3WJI4-F1
#
_cell.length_a   1.000
_cell.length_b   1.000
_cell.length_c   1.000
_cell.angle_alpha   90.00
_cell.angle_beta   90.00
_cell.angle_gamma   90.00
#
_symmetry.space_group_name_H-M   'P 1'
#
loop_
_entity.id
_entity.type
_entity.pdbx_description
1 polymer ?
#
loop_
_entity_poly.entity_id
_entity_poly.type
_entity_poly.pdbx_seq_one_letter_code
_entity_poly.pdbx_strand_id
1 'polypeptide(L)'
;MRFFKKWAFGPTALVLIVITYLSLAEDPMHAQELHLFKGADKLVHGCMYLALVVVGCFDMYRAKLLPFRTSCVWCLVVAVVWGGLMELLQGALTMGRTADWFDFLANSCGALLGVLAGLYVVPRILDRRH
;
A
#
# COMPACT_ATOMS: atom_id res chain seq x y z
N MET A 1 -10.28 -13.37 -24.40
CA MET A 1 -9.35 -12.97 -23.31
C MET A 1 -9.79 -11.67 -22.59
N ARG A 2 -11.09 -11.45 -22.32
CA ARG A 2 -11.61 -10.20 -21.71
C ARG A 2 -11.94 -10.34 -20.21
N PHE A 3 -12.11 -11.57 -19.73
CA PHE A 3 -12.47 -11.90 -18.34
C PHE A 3 -11.33 -11.64 -17.34
N PHE A 4 -10.08 -11.88 -17.74
CA PHE A 4 -8.91 -11.68 -16.87
C PHE A 4 -8.60 -10.21 -16.54
N LYS A 5 -9.07 -9.25 -17.35
CA LYS A 5 -8.86 -7.82 -17.07
C LYS A 5 -9.73 -7.30 -15.91
N LYS A 6 -10.91 -7.88 -15.66
CA LYS A 6 -11.82 -7.42 -14.59
C LYS A 6 -11.32 -7.79 -13.19
N TRP A 7 -10.58 -8.89 -13.07
CA TRP A 7 -10.00 -9.37 -11.81
C TRP A 7 -8.51 -9.06 -11.67
N ALA A 8 -7.95 -8.27 -12.60
CA ALA A 8 -6.53 -7.94 -12.60
C ALA A 8 -6.11 -7.19 -11.33
N PHE A 9 -7.03 -6.47 -10.68
CA PHE A 9 -6.77 -5.66 -9.49
C PHE A 9 -7.23 -6.31 -8.17
N GLY A 10 -7.61 -7.60 -8.21
CA GLY A 10 -8.03 -8.33 -7.01
C GLY A 10 -7.01 -8.27 -5.87
N PRO A 11 -5.72 -8.53 -6.13
CA PRO A 11 -4.67 -8.44 -5.11
C PRO A 11 -4.54 -7.03 -4.51
N THR A 12 -4.49 -5.99 -5.35
CA THR A 12 -4.40 -4.60 -4.86
C THR A 12 -5.62 -4.21 -4.01
N ALA A 13 -6.82 -4.60 -4.43
CA ALA A 13 -8.04 -4.33 -3.68
C ALA A 13 -8.04 -5.03 -2.31
N LEU A 14 -7.58 -6.28 -2.26
CA LEU A 14 -7.43 -7.01 -1.00
C LEU A 14 -6.45 -6.30 -0.05
N VAL A 15 -5.28 -5.89 -0.56
CA VAL A 15 -4.28 -5.16 0.24
C VAL A 15 -4.85 -3.83 0.75
N LEU A 16 -5.57 -3.08 -0.08
CA LEU A 16 -6.23 -1.84 0.34
C LEU A 16 -7.23 -2.08 1.48
N ILE A 17 -8.08 -3.10 1.37
CA ILE A 17 -9.04 -3.44 2.42
C ILE A 17 -8.32 -3.77 3.73
N VAL A 18 -7.26 -4.59 3.66
CA VAL A 18 -6.46 -4.96 4.83
C VAL A 18 -5.82 -3.72 5.46
N ILE A 19 -5.17 -2.86 4.68
CA ILE A 19 -4.55 -1.61 5.18
C ILE A 19 -5.60 -0.72 5.83
N THR A 20 -6.76 -0.56 5.19
CA THR A 20 -7.86 0.27 5.72
C THR A 20 -8.31 -0.21 7.10
N TYR A 21 -8.53 -1.51 7.23
CA TYR A 21 -8.91 -2.13 8.50
C TYR A 21 -7.82 -1.93 9.56
N LEU A 22 -6.56 -2.24 9.21
CA LEU A 22 -5.43 -2.12 10.14
C LEU A 22 -5.18 -0.66 10.57
N SER A 23 -5.43 0.32 9.71
CA SER A 23 -5.25 1.74 10.03
C SER A 23 -6.39 2.32 10.87
N LEU A 24 -7.64 1.84 10.73
CA LEU A 24 -8.79 2.40 11.46
C LEU A 24 -9.14 1.65 12.75
N ALA A 25 -8.79 0.38 12.86
CA ALA A 25 -9.06 -0.38 14.08
C ALA A 25 -8.26 0.17 15.27
N GLU A 26 -8.90 0.23 16.44
CA GLU A 26 -8.30 0.74 17.68
C GLU A 26 -7.16 -0.15 18.20
N ASP A 27 -7.38 -1.46 18.14
CA ASP A 27 -6.37 -2.48 18.44
C ASP A 27 -6.51 -3.67 17.48
N PRO A 28 -6.00 -3.54 16.24
CA PRO A 28 -6.04 -4.64 15.31
C PRO A 28 -5.17 -5.78 15.85
N MET A 29 -5.79 -6.92 16.17
CA MET A 29 -5.10 -8.16 16.49
C MET A 29 -4.19 -8.10 17.75
N HIS A 30 -4.54 -7.29 18.76
CA HIS A 30 -3.71 -7.08 19.96
C HIS A 30 -2.30 -6.53 19.62
N ALA A 31 -2.20 -5.70 18.58
CA ALA A 31 -0.94 -5.11 18.15
C ALA A 31 -0.29 -4.24 19.23
N GLN A 32 -1.06 -3.75 20.21
CA GLN A 32 -0.50 -3.05 21.38
C GLN A 32 0.46 -3.93 22.20
N GLU A 33 0.25 -5.25 22.25
CA GLU A 33 1.17 -6.18 22.92
C GLU A 33 2.44 -6.43 22.09
N LEU A 34 2.39 -6.18 20.78
CA LEU A 34 3.50 -6.30 19.83
C LEU A 34 4.35 -5.01 19.74
N HIS A 35 4.27 -4.10 20.71
CA HIS A 35 5.16 -2.94 20.82
C HIS A 35 6.62 -3.39 21.07
N LEU A 36 7.27 -3.91 20.01
CA LEU A 36 8.63 -4.44 20.03
C LEU A 36 9.65 -3.35 20.40
N PHE A 37 9.43 -2.12 19.93
CA PHE A 37 10.22 -0.93 20.27
C PHE A 37 9.49 0.36 19.84
N LYS A 38 9.99 1.52 20.29
CA LYS A 38 9.44 2.85 19.95
C LYS A 38 9.55 3.11 18.45
N GLY A 39 8.41 3.34 17.78
CA GLY A 39 8.35 3.62 16.33
C GLY A 39 8.25 2.38 15.44
N ALA A 40 8.04 1.18 16.00
CA ALA A 40 7.79 -0.04 15.23
C ALA A 40 6.52 0.06 14.37
N ASP A 41 5.49 0.74 14.88
CA ASP A 41 4.28 1.14 14.17
C ASP A 41 4.59 1.84 12.83
N LYS A 42 5.48 2.83 12.83
CA LYS A 42 5.89 3.56 11.62
C LYS A 42 6.55 2.67 10.57
N LEU A 43 7.32 1.68 11.01
CA LEU A 43 7.87 0.69 10.08
C LEU A 43 6.77 -0.18 9.47
N VAL A 44 5.78 -0.59 10.26
CA VAL A 44 4.63 -1.36 9.75
C VAL A 44 3.87 -0.52 8.72
N HIS A 45 3.62 0.76 9.00
CA HIS A 45 3.04 1.72 8.05
C HIS A 45 3.85 1.81 6.74
N GLY A 46 5.17 2.00 6.83
CA GLY A 46 6.05 1.97 5.65
C GLY A 46 5.98 0.65 4.88
N CYS A 47 6.00 -0.49 5.57
CA CYS A 47 5.91 -1.81 4.96
C CYS A 47 4.56 -2.05 4.26
N MET A 48 3.46 -1.62 4.87
CA MET A 48 2.11 -1.70 4.29
C MET A 48 2.04 -0.96 2.96
N TYR A 49 2.51 0.29 2.92
CA TYR A 49 2.46 1.11 1.70
C TYR A 49 3.48 0.67 0.63
N LEU A 50 4.63 0.13 1.05
CA LEU A 50 5.54 -0.56 0.13
C LEU A 50 4.84 -1.74 -0.54
N ALA A 51 4.21 -2.62 0.24
CA ALA A 51 3.49 -3.77 -0.27
C ALA A 51 2.34 -3.36 -1.21
N LEU A 52 1.57 -2.34 -0.82
CA LEU A 52 0.50 -1.77 -1.65
C LEU A 52 1.01 -1.34 -3.03
N VAL A 53 2.11 -0.60 -3.09
CA VAL A 53 2.65 -0.11 -4.37
C VAL A 53 3.25 -1.26 -5.19
N VAL A 54 3.97 -2.21 -4.58
CA VAL A 54 4.53 -3.36 -5.31
C VAL A 54 3.42 -4.22 -5.92
N VAL A 55 2.37 -4.51 -5.15
CA VAL A 55 1.20 -5.28 -5.63
C VAL A 55 0.44 -4.50 -6.70
N GLY A 56 0.26 -3.18 -6.53
CA GLY A 56 -0.30 -2.30 -7.55
C GLY A 56 0.49 -2.33 -8.87
N CYS A 57 1.81 -2.27 -8.78
CA CYS A 57 2.70 -2.37 -9.94
C CYS A 57 2.57 -3.73 -10.64
N PHE A 58 2.45 -4.82 -9.87
CA PHE A 58 2.22 -6.16 -10.39
C PHE A 58 0.91 -6.27 -11.17
N ASP A 59 -0.20 -5.78 -10.60
CA ASP A 59 -1.51 -5.80 -11.22
C ASP A 59 -1.53 -4.94 -12.51
N MET A 60 -0.94 -3.74 -12.45
CA MET A 60 -0.84 -2.84 -13.62
C MET A 60 0.03 -3.43 -14.74
N TYR A 61 1.16 -4.07 -14.41
CA TYR A 61 2.02 -4.73 -15.39
C TYR A 61 1.29 -5.87 -16.10
N ARG A 62 0.51 -6.68 -15.36
CA ARG A 62 -0.31 -7.76 -15.94
C ARG A 62 -1.46 -7.22 -16.80
N ALA A 63 -2.10 -6.14 -16.36
CA ALA A 63 -3.24 -5.56 -17.06
C ALA A 63 -2.85 -4.88 -18.38
N LYS A 64 -1.57 -4.44 -18.50
CA LYS A 64 -1.00 -3.74 -19.67
C LYS A 64 -1.87 -2.58 -20.14
N LEU A 65 -2.39 -1.79 -19.20
CA LEU A 65 -3.29 -0.66 -19.49
C LEU A 65 -2.54 0.61 -19.87
N LEU A 66 -1.37 0.82 -19.28
CA LEU A 66 -0.51 1.98 -19.47
C LEU A 66 0.95 1.52 -19.58
N PRO A 67 1.87 2.37 -20.09
CA PRO A 67 3.29 2.11 -19.97
C PRO A 67 3.66 1.85 -18.51
N PHE A 68 4.53 0.87 -18.26
CA PHE A 68 4.79 0.40 -16.90
C PHE A 68 5.34 1.48 -15.97
N ARG A 69 6.26 2.32 -16.45
CA ARG A 69 6.78 3.44 -15.66
C ARG A 69 5.69 4.43 -15.26
N THR A 70 4.79 4.77 -16.19
CA THR A 70 3.62 5.62 -15.91
C THR A 70 2.68 4.96 -14.92
N SER A 71 2.51 3.64 -14.98
CA SER A 71 1.70 2.89 -14.02
C SER A 71 2.28 2.94 -12.62
N CYS A 72 3.60 2.82 -12.46
CA CYS A 72 4.26 2.93 -11.17
C CYS A 72 4.07 4.33 -10.54
N VAL A 73 4.12 5.39 -11.35
CA VAL A 73 3.82 6.76 -10.89
C VAL A 73 2.39 6.87 -10.41
N TRP A 74 1.42 6.30 -11.12
CA TRP A 74 0.03 6.27 -10.66
C TRP A 74 -0.15 5.47 -9.36
N CYS A 75 0.51 4.33 -9.21
CA CYS A 75 0.50 3.56 -7.97
C CYS A 75 1.03 4.39 -6.78
N LEU A 76 2.10 5.17 -6.99
CA LEU A 76 2.62 6.10 -5.97
C LEU A 76 1.60 7.16 -5.59
N VAL A 77 1.02 7.85 -6.57
CA VAL A 77 0.03 8.92 -6.34
C VAL A 77 -1.17 8.37 -5.56
N VAL A 78 -1.72 7.24 -6.00
CA VAL A 78 -2.85 6.59 -5.31
C VAL A 78 -2.48 6.21 -3.89
N ALA A 79 -1.30 5.61 -3.67
CA ALA A 79 -0.85 5.23 -2.34
C ALA A 79 -0.67 6.45 -1.42
N VAL A 80 -0.05 7.54 -1.88
CA VAL A 80 0.13 8.75 -1.06
C VAL A 80 -1.22 9.41 -0.73
N VAL A 81 -2.12 9.50 -1.70
CA VAL A 81 -3.48 10.03 -1.48
C VAL A 81 -4.24 9.15 -0.49
N TRP A 82 -4.14 7.83 -0.62
CA TRP A 82 -4.76 6.89 0.31
C TRP A 82 -4.20 7.04 1.72
N GLY A 83 -2.87 7.18 1.87
CA GLY A 83 -2.19 7.49 3.12
C GLY A 83 -2.75 8.74 3.80
N GLY A 84 -2.82 9.85 3.07
CA GLY A 84 -3.39 11.09 3.61
C GLY A 84 -4.87 10.95 3.99
N LEU A 85 -5.65 10.21 3.19
CA LEU A 85 -7.05 9.95 3.52
C LEU A 85 -7.19 9.15 4.82
N MET A 86 -6.36 8.14 5.06
CA MET A 86 -6.40 7.35 6.30
C MET A 86 -6.12 8.21 7.52
N GLU A 87 -5.12 9.09 7.47
CA GLU A 87 -4.80 10.02 8.57
C GLU A 87 -5.96 10.98 8.88
N LEU A 88 -6.57 11.56 7.83
CA LEU A 88 -7.73 12.42 7.99
C LEU A 88 -8.91 11.67 8.61
N LEU A 89 -9.13 10.42 8.21
CA LEU A 89 -10.20 9.58 8.75
C LEU A 89 -9.93 9.19 10.20
N GLN A 90 -8.69 8.86 10.58
CA GLN A 90 -8.33 8.60 11.97
C GLN A 90 -8.61 9.82 12.85
N GLY A 91 -8.20 11.01 12.39
CA GLY A 91 -8.48 12.27 13.09
C GLY A 91 -9.98 12.60 13.19
N ALA A 92 -10.78 12.23 12.18
CA ALA A 92 -12.20 12.55 12.13
C ALA A 92 -13.10 11.53 12.85
N LEU A 93 -12.75 10.24 12.86
CA LEU A 93 -13.67 9.18 13.25
C LEU A 93 -13.69 8.88 14.76
N THR A 94 -12.85 9.49 15.59
CA THR A 94 -12.82 9.31 17.07
C THR A 94 -12.83 7.83 17.51
N MET A 95 -12.33 6.90 16.70
CA MET A 95 -12.32 5.46 16.97
C MET A 95 -11.09 5.02 17.78
N GLY A 96 -10.63 5.84 18.74
CA GLY A 96 -9.45 5.55 19.56
C GLY A 96 -8.10 5.61 18.83
N ARG A 97 -8.07 5.99 17.54
CA ARG A 97 -6.86 6.28 16.78
C ARG A 97 -6.73 7.77 16.49
N THR A 98 -5.52 8.30 16.62
CA THR A 98 -5.20 9.71 16.37
C THR A 98 -4.35 9.83 15.12
N ALA A 99 -4.63 10.83 14.29
CA ALA A 99 -3.77 11.16 13.15
C ALA A 99 -2.33 11.49 13.59
N ASP A 100 -1.33 10.95 12.90
CA ASP A 100 0.09 11.24 13.12
C ASP A 100 0.77 11.59 11.80
N TRP A 101 1.32 12.80 11.71
CA TRP A 101 2.09 13.24 10.55
C TRP A 101 3.30 12.34 10.26
N PHE A 102 3.85 11.66 11.27
CA PHE A 102 4.93 10.69 11.06
C PHE A 102 4.43 9.40 10.39
N ASP A 103 3.16 9.02 10.58
CA ASP A 103 2.57 7.88 9.89
C ASP A 103 2.32 8.23 8.42
N PHE A 104 1.85 9.45 8.13
CA PHE A 104 1.80 9.96 6.75
C PHE A 104 3.16 9.93 6.05
N LEU A 105 4.21 10.36 6.75
CA LEU A 105 5.58 10.33 6.24
C LEU A 105 6.05 8.89 6.00
N ALA A 106 5.81 8.00 6.95
CA ALA A 106 6.16 6.58 6.82
C ALA A 106 5.44 5.91 5.63
N ASN A 107 4.14 6.16 5.48
CA ASN A 107 3.33 5.71 4.35
C ASN A 107 3.93 6.19 3.02
N SER A 108 4.29 7.48 2.95
CA SER A 108 4.88 8.11 1.75
C SER A 108 6.26 7.54 1.40
N CYS A 109 7.12 7.36 2.40
CA CYS A 109 8.43 6.72 2.22
C CYS A 109 8.30 5.26 1.76
N GLY A 110 7.38 4.51 2.38
CA GLY A 110 7.03 3.14 1.98
C GLY A 110 6.57 3.07 0.52
N ALA A 111 5.68 3.97 0.11
CA ALA A 111 5.19 4.05 -1.26
C ALA A 111 6.32 4.36 -2.27
N LEU A 112 7.23 5.28 -1.95
CA LEU A 112 8.40 5.58 -2.79
C LEU A 112 9.33 4.37 -2.94
N LEU A 113 9.65 3.69 -1.83
CA LEU A 113 10.43 2.46 -1.86
C LEU A 113 9.72 1.35 -2.65
N GLY A 114 8.39 1.29 -2.54
CA GLY A 114 7.55 0.38 -3.30
C GLY A 114 7.61 0.61 -4.81
N VAL A 115 7.70 1.86 -5.28
CA VAL A 115 7.94 2.15 -6.71
C VAL A 115 9.29 1.62 -7.16
N LEU A 116 10.34 1.90 -6.40
CA LEU A 116 11.69 1.43 -6.72
C LEU A 116 11.70 -0.10 -6.79
N ALA A 117 11.17 -0.77 -5.76
CA ALA A 117 11.03 -2.21 -5.73
C ALA A 117 10.18 -2.72 -6.91
N GLY A 118 9.03 -2.10 -7.18
CA GLY A 118 8.13 -2.46 -8.27
C GLY A 118 8.83 -2.43 -9.64
N LEU A 119 9.57 -1.36 -9.93
CA LEU A 119 10.33 -1.20 -11.18
C LEU A 119 11.37 -2.31 -11.39
N TYR A 120 12.02 -2.79 -10.33
CA TYR A 120 13.06 -3.80 -10.43
C TYR A 120 12.56 -5.24 -10.28
N VAL A 121 11.52 -5.47 -9.48
CA VAL A 121 11.06 -6.81 -9.09
C VAL A 121 9.97 -7.31 -10.03
N VAL A 122 8.98 -6.48 -10.37
CA VAL A 122 7.79 -6.93 -11.11
C VAL A 122 8.13 -7.46 -12.50
N PRO A 123 8.90 -6.75 -13.36
CA PRO A 123 9.27 -7.29 -14.67
C PRO A 123 10.07 -8.59 -14.54
N ARG A 124 11.02 -8.65 -13.59
CA ARG A 124 11.83 -9.86 -13.35
C ARG A 124 11.00 -11.07 -12.93
N ILE A 125 9.95 -10.89 -12.15
CA ILE A 125 9.09 -11.99 -11.71
C ILE A 125 8.17 -12.45 -12.84
N LEU A 126 7.62 -11.52 -13.62
CA LEU A 126 6.59 -11.82 -14.62
C LEU A 126 7.17 -12.25 -15.96
N ASP A 127 8.30 -11.68 -16.38
CA ASP A 127 8.94 -12.04 -17.66
C ASP A 127 9.67 -13.39 -17.56
N ARG A 128 10.07 -13.83 -16.35
CA ARG A 128 10.62 -15.18 -16.11
C ARG A 128 9.61 -16.32 -16.24
N ARG A 129 8.31 -16.00 -16.34
CA ARG A 129 7.24 -17.01 -16.47
C ARG A 129 6.86 -17.29 -17.93
N HIS A 130 7.58 -16.72 -18.87
CA HIS A 130 7.49 -16.96 -20.32
C HIS A 130 8.84 -17.42 -20.84
#